data_AF-A0A9J5YGT7-F1
#
_entry.id   AF-A0A9J5YGT7-F1
#
_cell.length_a   1.000
_cell.length_b   1.000
_cell.length_c   1.000
_cell.angle_alpha   90.00
_cell.angle_beta   90.00
_cell.angle_gamma   90.00
#
_symmetry.space_group_name_H-M   'P 1'
#
loop_
_entity.id
_entity.type
_entity.pdbx_description
1 polymer ?
#
loop_
_entity_poly.entity_id
_entity_poly.type
_entity_poly.pdbx_seq_one_letter_code
_entity_poly.pdbx_strand_id
1 'polypeptide(L)'
;MGQRRVDQLSHYKSINTQKSFERLMDLNRRHHYPFIALMEPFQDSMEIDHYKRKLGFSHATVNMPRKIWIFWREEWIGRIELDSIQ
;
A
#
# COMPACT_ATOMS: atom_id res chain seq x y z
N MET A 1 10.83 -40.98 -1.85
CA MET A 1 10.64 -39.94 -0.82
C MET A 1 11.26 -38.64 -1.32
N GLY A 2 10.46 -37.76 -1.93
CA GLY A 2 10.94 -36.51 -2.52
C GLY A 2 10.16 -35.33 -1.97
N GLN A 3 10.50 -34.88 -0.76
CA GLN A 3 9.87 -33.73 -0.11
C GLN A 3 10.90 -32.60 0.00
N ARG A 4 11.17 -31.87 -1.08
CA ARG A 4 11.90 -30.58 -1.03
C ARG A 4 11.58 -29.72 -2.26
N ARG A 5 10.39 -29.09 -2.30
CA ARG A 5 10.13 -27.90 -3.15
C ARG A 5 8.96 -27.09 -2.60
N VAL A 6 9.07 -26.54 -1.39
CA VAL A 6 8.13 -25.50 -0.92
C VAL A 6 8.84 -24.25 -0.39
N ASP A 7 10.13 -24.30 -0.04
CA ASP A 7 10.75 -23.22 0.75
C ASP A 7 11.47 -22.11 -0.05
N GLN A 8 11.45 -22.14 -1.38
CA GLN A 8 12.23 -21.17 -2.19
C GLN A 8 11.46 -19.96 -2.72
N LEU A 9 10.16 -19.84 -2.47
CA LEU A 9 9.34 -18.74 -3.00
C LEU A 9 9.01 -17.64 -1.99
N SER A 10 9.36 -17.78 -0.72
CA SER A 10 8.99 -16.82 0.35
C SER A 10 9.96 -15.64 0.49
N HIS A 11 11.23 -15.77 0.08
CA HIS A 11 12.25 -14.75 0.35
C HIS A 11 12.38 -13.65 -0.72
N TYR A 12 12.00 -13.92 -1.98
CA TYR A 12 12.25 -12.96 -3.06
C TYR A 12 11.28 -11.76 -3.05
N LYS A 13 10.09 -11.90 -2.44
CA LYS A 13 9.07 -10.84 -2.42
C LYS A 13 9.25 -9.83 -1.29
N SER A 14 9.80 -10.22 -0.14
CA SER A 14 9.89 -9.35 1.05
C SER A 14 11.02 -8.30 0.95
N ILE A 15 12.15 -8.64 0.34
CA ILE A 15 13.35 -7.80 0.37
C ILE A 15 13.19 -6.52 -0.48
N ASN A 16 12.39 -6.55 -1.56
CA ASN A 16 12.25 -5.40 -2.46
C ASN A 16 11.07 -4.48 -2.10
N THR A 17 10.05 -5.00 -1.40
CA THR A 17 8.83 -4.26 -1.05
C THR A 17 9.07 -3.30 0.10
N GLN A 18 9.86 -3.71 1.10
CA GLN A 18 10.18 -2.88 2.24
C GLN A 18 11.01 -1.66 1.86
N LYS A 19 12.04 -1.84 1.01
CA LYS A 19 12.86 -0.74 0.47
C LYS A 19 12.06 0.23 -0.40
N SER A 20 11.07 -0.28 -1.15
CA SER A 20 10.20 0.56 -1.97
C SER A 20 9.27 1.41 -1.10
N PHE A 21 8.78 0.84 0.01
CA PHE A 21 7.99 1.59 0.97
C PHE A 21 8.80 2.65 1.73
N GLU A 22 10.03 2.34 2.13
CA GLU A 22 10.94 3.32 2.74
C GLU A 22 11.19 4.52 1.80
N ARG A 23 11.40 4.27 0.51
CA ARG A 23 11.53 5.35 -0.49
C ARG A 23 10.26 6.20 -0.60
N LEU A 24 9.08 5.57 -0.54
CA LEU A 24 7.81 6.29 -0.55
C LEU A 24 7.68 7.19 0.68
N MET A 25 8.05 6.70 1.86
CA MET A 25 8.08 7.49 3.09
C MET A 25 9.02 8.69 2.96
N ASP A 26 10.23 8.48 2.42
CA ASP A 26 11.20 9.55 2.21
C ASP A 26 10.70 10.60 1.21
N LEU A 27 10.09 10.18 0.11
CA LEU A 27 9.50 11.08 -0.88
C LEU A 27 8.36 11.90 -0.26
N ASN A 28 7.46 11.26 0.48
CA ASN A 28 6.36 11.94 1.15
C ASN A 28 6.86 12.94 2.21
N ARG A 29 7.91 12.58 2.97
CA ARG A 29 8.51 13.48 3.96
C ARG A 29 9.15 14.71 3.33
N ARG A 30 9.71 14.58 2.12
CA ARG A 30 10.34 15.71 1.41
C ARG A 30 9.32 16.62 0.74
N HIS A 31 8.30 16.03 0.11
CA HIS A 31 7.39 16.77 -0.76
C HIS A 31 6.02 17.06 -0.14
N HIS A 32 5.72 16.49 1.04
CA HIS A 32 4.45 16.69 1.75
C HIS A 32 3.24 16.48 0.86
N TYR A 33 3.20 15.36 0.14
CA TYR A 33 2.11 15.11 -0.80
C TYR A 33 0.75 15.16 -0.07
N PRO A 34 -0.25 15.85 -0.64
CA PRO A 34 -1.58 15.89 -0.05
C PRO A 34 -2.31 14.54 -0.17
N PHE A 35 -1.87 13.71 -1.13
CA PHE A 35 -2.51 12.48 -1.55
C PHE A 35 -1.47 11.50 -2.12
N ILE A 36 -1.68 10.20 -1.89
CA ILE A 36 -0.90 9.11 -2.50
C ILE A 36 -1.85 7.98 -2.90
N ALA A 37 -1.74 7.51 -4.14
CA ALA A 37 -2.36 6.26 -4.60
C ALA A 37 -1.28 5.24 -4.97
N LEU A 38 -1.39 4.03 -4.43
CA LEU A 38 -0.53 2.90 -4.74
C LEU A 38 -1.36 1.84 -5.46
N MET A 39 -0.90 1.45 -6.65
CA MET A 39 -1.47 0.34 -7.40
C MET A 39 -0.67 -0.92 -7.13
N GLU A 40 -1.37 -2.05 -6.99
CA GLU A 40 -0.79 -3.36 -6.72
C GLU A 40 0.23 -3.37 -5.56
N PRO A 41 -0.12 -2.83 -4.38
CA PRO A 41 0.74 -2.96 -3.22
C PRO A 41 0.95 -4.44 -2.95
N PHE A 42 2.21 -4.81 -2.76
CA PHE A 42 2.63 -6.17 -2.46
C PHE A 42 2.30 -6.57 -1.01
N GLN A 43 1.94 -5.59 -0.19
CA GLN A 43 1.60 -5.71 1.21
C GLN A 43 0.14 -6.15 1.41
N ASP A 44 -0.15 -6.76 2.56
CA ASP A 44 -1.50 -7.15 2.91
C ASP A 44 -2.35 -5.90 3.19
N SER A 45 -3.53 -5.84 2.58
CA SER A 45 -4.57 -4.84 2.84
C SER A 45 -4.91 -4.65 4.31
N MET A 46 -4.77 -5.69 5.14
CA MET A 46 -4.99 -5.62 6.59
C MET A 46 -4.04 -4.66 7.28
N GLU A 47 -2.89 -4.34 6.66
CA GLU A 47 -1.91 -3.41 7.20
C GLU A 47 -2.13 -1.95 6.76
N ILE A 48 -3.18 -1.63 5.98
CA ILE A 48 -3.34 -0.28 5.42
C ILE A 48 -3.32 0.82 6.49
N ASP A 49 -3.93 0.59 7.65
CA ASP A 49 -3.94 1.56 8.75
C ASP A 49 -2.55 1.78 9.35
N HIS A 50 -1.71 0.75 9.39
CA HIS A 50 -0.32 0.87 9.80
C HIS A 50 0.47 1.72 8.81
N TYR A 51 0.29 1.48 7.51
CA TYR A 51 0.94 2.27 6.46
C TYR A 51 0.45 3.72 6.41
N LYS A 52 -0.85 3.95 6.62
CA LYS A 52 -1.44 5.28 6.77
C LYS A 52 -0.75 6.08 7.87
N ARG A 53 -0.56 5.47 9.05
CA ARG A 53 0.14 6.09 10.18
C ARG A 53 1.60 6.38 9.87
N LYS A 54 2.32 5.44 9.26
CA LYS A 54 3.72 5.64 8.85
C LYS A 54 3.90 6.76 7.83
N LEU A 55 2.94 6.94 6.93
CA LEU A 55 2.94 8.02 5.94
C LEU A 55 2.39 9.35 6.50
N GLY A 56 1.79 9.36 7.70
CA GLY A 56 1.27 10.57 8.32
C GLY A 56 -0.02 11.10 7.67
N PHE A 57 -0.87 10.21 7.13
CA PHE A 57 -2.17 10.57 6.57
C PHE A 57 -3.31 10.34 7.58
N SER A 58 -4.37 11.15 7.48
CA SER A 58 -5.55 11.03 8.34
C SER A 58 -6.50 9.93 7.83
N HIS A 59 -6.54 9.74 6.52
CA HIS A 59 -7.48 8.84 5.86
C HIS A 59 -6.78 7.85 4.94
N ALA A 60 -7.39 6.66 4.80
CA ALA A 60 -6.98 5.67 3.83
C ALA A 60 -8.17 4.82 3.37
N THR A 61 -8.10 4.28 2.15
CA THR A 61 -9.06 3.29 1.64
C THR A 61 -8.38 2.25 0.75
N VAL A 62 -9.01 1.07 0.62
CA VAL A 62 -8.58 -0.01 -0.26
C VAL A 62 -9.68 -0.32 -1.26
N ASN A 63 -9.34 -0.38 -2.54
CA ASN A 63 -10.13 -1.11 -3.53
C ASN A 63 -9.55 -2.52 -3.67
N MET A 64 -10.13 -3.50 -2.95
CA MET A 64 -9.58 -4.85 -2.80
C MET A 64 -9.44 -5.62 -4.12
N PRO A 65 -10.48 -5.70 -4.98
CA PRO A 65 -10.37 -6.38 -6.27
C PRO A 65 -9.26 -5.84 -7.18
N ARG A 66 -9.03 -4.51 -7.13
CA ARG A 66 -8.05 -3.82 -7.98
C ARG A 66 -6.71 -3.61 -7.31
N LYS A 67 -6.58 -4.00 -6.03
CA LYS A 67 -5.41 -3.75 -5.19
C LYS A 67 -4.94 -2.29 -5.30
N ILE A 68 -5.84 -1.34 -5.03
CA ILE A 68 -5.47 0.08 -4.99
C ILE A 68 -5.57 0.57 -3.57
N TRP A 69 -4.50 1.15 -3.03
CA TRP A 69 -4.50 1.83 -1.75
C TRP A 69 -4.44 3.33 -1.98
N ILE A 70 -5.27 4.06 -1.25
CA ILE A 70 -5.38 5.50 -1.38
C ILE A 70 -5.21 6.12 0.01
N PHE A 71 -4.37 7.14 0.13
CA PHE A 71 -4.09 7.88 1.36
C PHE A 71 -4.25 9.38 1.14
N TRP A 72 -4.86 10.10 2.08
CA TRP A 72 -5.03 11.56 1.98
C TRP A 72 -5.13 12.23 3.36
N ARG A 73 -4.82 13.53 3.37
CA ARG A 73 -4.88 14.38 4.58
C ARG A 73 -6.31 14.88 4.83
N GLU A 74 -6.59 15.26 6.07
CA GLU A 74 -7.91 15.74 6.53
C GLU A 74 -8.42 16.96 5.77
N GLU A 75 -7.51 17.79 5.25
CA GLU A 75 -7.83 18.99 4.47
C GLU A 75 -8.45 18.69 3.09
N TRP A 76 -8.48 17.41 2.67
CA TRP A 76 -9.03 17.00 1.38
C TRP A 76 -10.39 16.31 1.52
N ILE A 77 -11.41 16.93 0.94
CA ILE A 77 -12.74 16.33 0.74
C ILE A 77 -12.77 15.73 -0.66
N GLY A 78 -12.78 14.40 -0.75
CA GLY A 78 -12.91 13.66 -1.99
C GLY A 78 -14.15 12.77 -1.98
N ARG A 79 -14.80 12.62 -3.13
CA ARG A 79 -15.80 11.58 -3.33
C ARG A 79 -15.10 10.35 -3.90
N ILE A 80 -15.23 9.22 -3.21
CA ILE A 80 -14.75 7.93 -3.71
C ILE A 80 -15.92 7.29 -4.47
N GLU A 81 -15.79 7.19 -5.77
CA GLU A 81 -16.71 6.43 -6.63
C GLU A 81 -16.05 5.09 -6.94
N LEU A 82 -16.57 4.02 -6.32
CA LEU A 82 -16.15 2.66 -6.61
C LEU A 82 -17.05 2.13 -7.70
N ASP A 83 -16.52 1.97 -8.92
CA ASP A 83 -17.26 1.30 -9.99
C ASP A 83 -17.42 -0.18 -9.64
N SER A 84 -18.62 -0.53 -9.20
CA SER A 84 -19.12 -1.91 -9.13
C SER A 84 -19.35 -2.41 -10.56
N ILE A 85 -18.27 -2.73 -11.28
CA ILE A 85 -18.41 -3.53 -12.50
C ILE A 85 -18.83 -4.93 -12.02
N GLN A 86 -20.13 -5.19 -12.11
CA GLN A 86 -20.75 -6.52 -11.91
C GLN A 86 -20.26 -7.51 -12.95
#